data_AF-A0A9D1EBY7-F1
#
_entry.id   AF-A0A9D1EBY7-F1
#
_cell.length_a   1.000
_cell.length_b   1.000
_cell.length_c   1.000
_cell.angle_alpha   90.00
_cell.angle_beta   90.00
_cell.angle_gamma   90.00
#
_symmetry.space_group_name_H-M   'P 1'
#
loop_
_entity.id
_entity.type
_entity.pdbx_description
1 polymer ?
#
loop_
_entity_poly.entity_id
_entity_poly.type
_entity_poly.pdbx_seq_one_letter_code
_entity_poly.pdbx_strand_id
1 'polypeptide(L)'
;MKRECSLIRDLLPLYVEQMVSEESKKIIEEHLAQCPSCKKVYEEMTERELGMRPEMGENDESEAAESFRRFVKKEKRRERMKIAVSAVLSFGLAIFLAFAIPAGILGAITLPLWITHTSEDISDYDRDSFKGDSGFLIFPEEVREDRVTEYYYSYREGLFDEDVQLYLQCEYTPEEFQEECRRLEQT
;
A
#
# COMPACT_ATOMS: atom_id res chain seq x y z
N MET A 1 9.96 39.19 -75.26
CA MET A 1 9.00 39.90 -74.38
C MET A 1 9.34 39.61 -72.92
N LYS A 2 10.11 40.47 -72.23
CA LYS A 2 10.50 40.24 -70.81
C LYS A 2 9.40 40.59 -69.80
N ARG A 3 8.53 41.57 -70.13
CA ARG A 3 7.47 42.05 -69.21
C ARG A 3 6.30 41.06 -69.03
N GLU A 4 6.04 40.24 -70.04
CA GLU A 4 4.98 39.22 -69.95
C GLU A 4 5.42 38.03 -69.11
N CYS A 5 6.70 37.63 -69.20
CA CYS A 5 7.24 36.54 -68.38
C CYS A 5 7.22 36.85 -66.87
N SER A 6 7.46 38.11 -66.46
CA SER A 6 7.37 38.49 -65.05
C SER A 6 5.94 38.39 -64.53
N LEU A 7 4.96 38.87 -65.30
CA LEU A 7 3.56 38.80 -64.91
C LEU A 7 3.07 37.35 -64.79
N ILE A 8 3.43 36.49 -65.75
CA ILE A 8 3.06 35.07 -65.69
C ILE A 8 3.69 34.39 -64.46
N ARG A 9 4.97 34.66 -64.16
CA ARG A 9 5.64 34.08 -62.99
C ARG A 9 5.00 34.49 -61.66
N ASP A 10 4.51 35.72 -61.54
CA ASP A 10 3.81 36.19 -60.35
C ASP A 10 2.44 35.50 -60.18
N LEU A 11 1.81 35.08 -61.29
CA LEU A 11 0.53 34.37 -61.30
C LEU A 11 0.66 32.85 -61.22
N LEU A 12 1.84 32.28 -61.45
CA LEU A 12 2.06 30.81 -61.43
C LEU A 12 1.67 30.16 -60.10
N PRO A 13 1.99 30.72 -58.91
CA PRO A 13 1.57 30.12 -57.64
C PRO A 13 0.04 30.01 -57.54
N LEU A 14 -0.68 31.07 -57.92
CA LEU A 14 -2.15 31.08 -57.92
C LEU A 14 -2.73 30.13 -58.96
N TYR A 15 -2.06 29.93 -60.09
CA TYR A 15 -2.46 28.97 -61.12
C TYR A 15 -2.29 27.52 -60.64
N VAL A 16 -1.20 27.19 -59.94
CA VAL A 16 -0.98 25.86 -59.33
C VAL A 16 -2.06 25.54 -58.29
N GLU A 17 -2.45 26.53 -57.48
CA GLU A 17 -3.53 26.42 -56.49
C GLU A 17 -4.94 26.49 -57.10
N GLN A 18 -5.07 26.58 -58.44
CA GLN A 18 -6.33 26.74 -59.19
C GLN A 18 -7.19 27.93 -58.74
N MET A 19 -6.56 29.01 -58.25
CA MET A 19 -7.20 30.23 -57.76
C MET A 19 -7.17 31.39 -58.77
N VAL A 20 -7.11 31.08 -60.07
CA VAL A 20 -7.18 32.07 -61.16
C VAL A 20 -8.49 31.96 -61.94
N SER A 21 -8.96 33.07 -62.52
CA SER A 21 -10.14 33.04 -63.40
C SER A 21 -9.87 32.26 -64.70
N GLU A 22 -10.90 31.67 -65.28
CA GLU A 22 -10.82 30.90 -66.54
C GLU A 22 -10.22 31.70 -67.71
N GLU A 23 -10.42 33.03 -67.72
CA GLU A 23 -9.82 33.92 -68.72
C GLU A 23 -8.30 34.05 -68.53
N SER A 24 -7.86 34.25 -67.29
CA SER A 24 -6.43 34.32 -66.95
C SER A 24 -5.73 32.98 -67.18
N LYS A 25 -6.44 31.88 -66.96
CA LYS A 25 -5.99 30.51 -67.16
C LYS A 25 -5.53 30.26 -68.61
N LYS A 26 -6.36 30.65 -69.58
CA LYS A 26 -6.07 30.50 -71.02
C LYS A 26 -4.83 31.27 -71.44
N ILE A 27 -4.66 32.49 -70.91
CA ILE A 27 -3.51 33.36 -71.20
C ILE A 27 -2.22 32.72 -70.67
N ILE A 28 -2.27 32.15 -69.47
CA ILE A 28 -1.13 31.45 -68.85
C ILE A 28 -0.77 30.20 -69.66
N GLU A 29 -1.75 29.38 -70.05
CA GLU A 29 -1.52 28.17 -70.85
C GLU A 29 -0.91 28.46 -72.22
N GLU A 30 -1.42 29.47 -72.92
CA GLU A 30 -0.87 29.91 -74.20
C GLU A 30 0.58 30.42 -74.06
N HIS A 31 0.88 31.15 -72.98
CA HIS A 31 2.24 31.61 -72.70
C HIS A 31 3.20 30.47 -72.34
N LEU A 32 2.75 29.49 -71.55
CA LEU A 32 3.55 28.32 -71.18
C LEU A 32 3.86 27.43 -72.40
N ALA A 33 2.98 27.40 -73.40
CA ALA A 33 3.21 26.70 -74.66
C ALA A 33 4.29 27.37 -75.51
N GLN A 34 4.38 28.71 -75.48
CA GLN A 34 5.31 29.49 -76.31
C GLN A 34 6.62 29.84 -75.59
N CYS A 35 6.66 29.79 -74.25
CA CYS A 35 7.81 30.22 -73.44
C CYS A 35 8.38 29.09 -72.57
N PRO A 36 9.49 28.43 -72.99
CA PRO A 36 10.10 27.33 -72.25
C PRO A 36 10.71 27.75 -70.90
N SER A 37 11.03 29.04 -70.73
CA SER A 37 11.57 29.56 -69.46
C SER A 37 10.53 29.72 -68.36
N CYS A 38 9.26 29.94 -68.71
CA CYS A 38 8.16 29.96 -67.73
C CYS A 38 7.67 28.54 -67.44
N LYS A 39 7.71 27.66 -68.44
CA LYS A 39 7.36 26.24 -68.29
C LYS A 39 8.23 25.52 -67.25
N LYS A 40 9.56 25.73 -67.28
CA LYS A 40 10.47 25.17 -66.26
C LYS A 40 10.14 25.61 -64.84
N VAL A 41 9.79 26.89 -64.65
CA VAL A 41 9.43 27.44 -63.33
C VAL A 41 8.15 26.80 -62.82
N TYR A 42 7.16 26.58 -63.70
CA TYR A 42 5.93 25.89 -63.36
C TYR A 42 6.16 24.41 -62.97
N GLU A 43 7.01 23.69 -63.72
CA GLU A 43 7.38 22.31 -63.42
C GLU A 43 8.10 22.19 -62.07
N GLU A 44 9.06 23.07 -61.77
CA GLU A 44 9.77 23.11 -60.49
C GLU A 44 8.85 23.41 -59.29
N MET A 45 7.81 24.22 -59.47
CA MET A 45 6.81 24.50 -58.43
C MET A 45 5.90 23.28 -58.20
N THR A 46 5.46 22.64 -59.28
CA THR A 46 4.56 21.47 -59.22
C THR A 46 5.25 20.25 -58.59
N GLU A 47 6.53 20.02 -58.90
CA GLU A 47 7.31 18.93 -58.28
C GLU A 47 7.49 19.12 -56.77
N ARG A 48 7.64 20.36 -56.28
CA ARG A 48 7.73 20.62 -54.84
C ARG A 48 6.41 20.41 -54.11
N GLU A 49 5.29 20.74 -54.73
CA GLU A 49 3.97 20.50 -54.13
C GLU A 49 3.62 19.00 -54.10
N LEU A 50 3.92 18.27 -55.17
CA LEU A 50 3.75 16.80 -55.22
C LEU A 50 4.67 16.07 -54.24
N GLY A 51 5.86 16.63 -53.93
CA GLY A 51 6.76 16.11 -52.90
C GLY A 51 6.31 16.36 -51.45
N MET A 52 5.31 17.22 -51.22
CA MET A 52 4.85 17.62 -49.88
C MET A 52 3.42 17.21 -49.53
N ARG A 53 2.68 16.61 -50.47
CA ARG A 53 1.32 16.15 -50.21
C ARG A 53 1.33 14.62 -50.02
N PRO A 54 1.37 14.10 -48.78
CA PRO A 54 1.06 12.70 -48.58
C PRO A 54 -0.41 12.50 -48.97
N GLU A 55 -0.67 11.58 -49.89
CA GLU A 55 -2.03 11.10 -50.14
C GLU A 55 -2.53 10.45 -48.84
N MET A 56 -3.37 11.15 -48.08
CA MET A 56 -4.12 10.52 -46.99
C MET A 56 -5.12 9.57 -47.62
N GLY A 57 -4.79 8.28 -47.70
CA GLY A 57 -5.75 7.24 -48.03
C GLY A 57 -6.76 7.08 -46.88
N GLU A 58 -8.03 6.86 -47.18
CA GLU A 58 -9.11 6.60 -46.21
C GLU A 58 -8.78 5.48 -45.20
N ASN A 59 -7.80 4.62 -45.51
CA ASN A 59 -7.30 3.57 -44.64
C ASN A 59 -6.43 4.09 -43.46
N ASP A 60 -5.71 5.21 -43.63
CA ASP A 60 -4.84 5.77 -42.58
C ASP A 60 -5.65 6.45 -41.47
N GLU A 61 -6.78 7.10 -41.80
CA GLU A 61 -7.69 7.69 -40.80
C GLU A 61 -8.35 6.62 -39.93
N SER A 62 -8.67 5.46 -40.51
CA SER A 62 -9.23 4.31 -39.81
C SER A 62 -8.22 3.70 -38.83
N GLU A 63 -6.98 3.46 -39.25
CA GLU A 63 -5.91 2.95 -38.36
C GLU A 63 -5.54 3.96 -37.26
N ALA A 64 -5.47 5.25 -37.57
CA ALA A 64 -5.24 6.29 -36.59
C ALA A 64 -6.35 6.34 -35.52
N ALA A 65 -7.62 6.28 -35.94
CA ALA A 65 -8.76 6.24 -35.03
C ALA A 65 -8.78 4.96 -34.17
N GLU A 66 -8.42 3.81 -34.72
CA GLU A 66 -8.28 2.57 -33.97
C GLU A 66 -7.16 2.63 -32.91
N SER A 67 -5.99 3.16 -33.29
CA SER A 67 -4.85 3.28 -32.38
C SER A 67 -5.18 4.19 -31.20
N PHE A 68 -5.84 5.33 -31.45
CA PHE A 68 -6.30 6.24 -30.41
C PHE A 68 -7.33 5.58 -29.48
N ARG A 69 -8.31 4.84 -30.05
CA ARG A 69 -9.28 4.07 -29.26
C ARG A 69 -8.60 3.02 -28.37
N ARG A 70 -7.54 2.35 -28.85
CA ARG A 70 -6.76 1.39 -28.06
C ARG A 70 -6.00 2.09 -26.92
N PHE A 71 -5.40 3.25 -27.17
CA PHE A 71 -4.75 4.06 -26.14
C PHE A 71 -5.72 4.49 -25.03
N VAL A 72 -6.85 5.10 -25.40
CA VAL A 72 -7.88 5.53 -24.44
C VAL A 72 -8.43 4.35 -23.63
N LYS A 73 -8.68 3.20 -24.26
CA LYS A 73 -9.10 1.98 -23.54
C LYS A 73 -8.03 1.48 -22.56
N LYS A 74 -6.75 1.51 -22.94
CA LYS A 74 -5.63 1.09 -22.09
C LYS A 74 -5.48 2.00 -20.87
N GLU A 75 -5.64 3.30 -21.07
CA GLU A 75 -5.57 4.30 -20.00
C GLU A 75 -6.77 4.19 -19.04
N LYS A 76 -8.00 4.07 -19.56
CA LYS A 76 -9.19 3.78 -18.74
C LYS A 76 -9.06 2.47 -17.96
N ARG A 77 -8.44 1.44 -18.56
CA ARG A 77 -8.19 0.15 -17.88
C ARG A 77 -7.17 0.31 -16.75
N ARG A 78 -6.13 1.14 -16.92
CA ARG A 78 -5.17 1.45 -15.85
C ARG A 78 -5.84 2.16 -14.69
N GLU A 79 -6.66 3.18 -14.95
CA GLU A 79 -7.40 3.89 -13.90
C GLU A 79 -8.35 2.95 -13.15
N ARG A 80 -9.11 2.11 -13.87
CA ARG A 80 -9.96 1.08 -13.24
C ARG A 80 -9.17 0.06 -12.43
N MET A 81 -7.99 -0.33 -12.91
CA MET A 81 -7.12 -1.27 -12.20
C MET A 81 -6.56 -0.65 -10.91
N LYS A 82 -6.19 0.64 -10.91
CA LYS A 82 -5.78 1.35 -9.68
C LYS A 82 -6.89 1.36 -8.63
N ILE A 83 -8.13 1.67 -9.04
CA ILE A 83 -9.30 1.66 -8.15
C ILE A 83 -9.60 0.24 -7.64
N ALA A 84 -9.52 -0.76 -8.51
CA ALA A 84 -9.76 -2.15 -8.10
C ALA A 84 -8.69 -2.62 -7.09
N VAL A 85 -7.42 -2.31 -7.33
CA VAL A 85 -6.32 -2.65 -6.42
C VAL A 85 -6.46 -1.93 -5.10
N SER A 86 -6.79 -0.63 -5.09
CA SER A 86 -6.98 0.11 -3.85
C SER A 86 -8.18 -0.41 -3.06
N ALA A 87 -9.28 -0.80 -3.73
CA ALA A 87 -10.43 -1.40 -3.08
C ALA A 87 -10.10 -2.76 -2.43
N VAL A 88 -9.35 -3.62 -3.13
CA VAL A 88 -8.92 -4.92 -2.59
C VAL A 88 -7.98 -4.75 -1.41
N LEU A 89 -7.00 -3.84 -1.49
CA LEU A 89 -6.09 -3.51 -0.38
C LEU A 89 -6.86 -2.99 0.83
N SER A 90 -7.80 -2.06 0.61
CA SER A 90 -8.61 -1.48 1.69
C SER A 90 -9.49 -2.53 2.36
N PHE A 91 -10.11 -3.41 1.56
CA PHE A 91 -10.94 -4.50 2.07
C PHE A 91 -10.12 -5.54 2.84
N GLY A 92 -8.95 -5.91 2.31
CA GLY A 92 -8.02 -6.80 3.00
C GLY A 92 -7.53 -6.24 4.33
N LEU A 93 -7.21 -4.95 4.37
CA LEU A 93 -6.83 -4.26 5.61
C LEU A 93 -7.99 -4.22 6.62
N ALA A 94 -9.21 -3.93 6.17
CA ALA A 94 -10.39 -3.91 7.04
C ALA A 94 -10.65 -5.29 7.67
N ILE A 95 -10.55 -6.36 6.87
CA ILE A 95 -10.63 -7.74 7.36
C ILE A 95 -9.51 -8.00 8.37
N PHE A 96 -8.26 -7.66 8.04
CA PHE A 96 -7.14 -7.89 8.94
C PHE A 96 -7.35 -7.19 10.29
N LEU A 97 -7.78 -5.93 10.30
CA LEU A 97 -8.09 -5.21 11.54
C LEU A 97 -9.27 -5.83 12.30
N ALA A 98 -10.31 -6.26 11.58
CA ALA A 98 -11.48 -6.91 12.18
C ALA A 98 -11.16 -8.25 12.86
N PHE A 99 -10.10 -8.96 12.44
CA PHE A 99 -9.69 -10.22 13.06
C PHE A 99 -8.51 -10.05 14.03
N ALA A 100 -7.52 -9.23 13.70
CA ALA A 100 -6.32 -9.05 14.51
C ALA A 100 -6.62 -8.34 15.84
N ILE A 101 -7.50 -7.33 15.85
CA ILE A 101 -7.82 -6.59 17.08
C ILE A 101 -8.58 -7.50 18.07
N PRO A 102 -9.67 -8.20 17.70
CA PRO A 102 -10.34 -9.11 18.63
C PRO A 102 -9.46 -10.28 19.08
N ALA A 103 -8.64 -10.84 18.19
CA ALA A 103 -7.70 -11.91 18.55
C ALA A 103 -6.66 -11.42 19.57
N GLY A 104 -6.12 -10.21 19.38
CA GLY A 104 -5.21 -9.59 20.33
C GLY A 104 -5.85 -9.31 21.69
N ILE A 105 -7.09 -8.79 21.70
CA ILE A 105 -7.86 -8.56 22.94
C ILE A 105 -8.14 -9.88 23.65
N LEU A 106 -8.58 -10.91 22.93
CA LEU A 106 -8.84 -12.23 23.49
C LEU A 106 -7.57 -12.84 24.08
N GLY A 107 -6.44 -12.72 23.38
CA GLY A 107 -5.13 -13.11 23.87
C GLY A 107 -4.78 -12.39 25.16
N ALA A 108 -4.89 -11.06 25.20
CA ALA A 108 -4.57 -10.27 26.39
C ALA A 108 -5.44 -10.62 27.61
N ILE A 109 -6.71 -10.98 27.40
CA ILE A 109 -7.62 -11.38 28.48
C ILE A 109 -7.34 -12.82 28.95
N THR A 110 -7.05 -13.74 28.02
CA THR A 110 -6.88 -15.16 28.34
C THR A 110 -5.48 -15.49 28.82
N LEU A 111 -4.43 -14.88 28.27
CA LEU A 111 -3.02 -15.13 28.63
C LEU A 111 -2.79 -15.15 30.16
N PRO A 112 -3.28 -14.18 30.95
CA PRO A 112 -3.13 -14.22 32.40
C PRO A 112 -3.67 -15.51 33.03
N LEU A 113 -4.81 -16.02 32.56
CA LEU A 113 -5.43 -17.25 33.09
C LEU A 113 -4.61 -18.51 32.80
N TRP A 114 -3.80 -18.51 31.74
CA TRP A 114 -2.93 -19.65 31.41
C TRP A 114 -1.61 -19.62 32.15
N ILE A 115 -1.17 -18.44 32.58
CA ILE A 115 0.13 -18.22 33.20
C ILE A 115 0.02 -18.11 34.73
N THR A 116 -1.17 -17.84 35.26
CA THR A 116 -1.43 -17.91 36.70
C THR A 116 -1.60 -19.36 37.16
N HIS A 117 -0.74 -19.79 38.07
CA HIS A 117 -0.92 -21.02 38.83
C HIS A 117 -1.48 -20.66 40.21
N THR A 118 -2.63 -21.21 40.57
CA THR A 118 -3.24 -21.01 41.90
C THR A 118 -3.49 -22.36 42.56
N SER A 119 -3.11 -22.50 43.82
CA SER A 119 -3.42 -23.66 44.65
C SER A 119 -4.01 -23.23 45.98
N GLU A 120 -5.06 -23.93 46.39
CA GLU A 120 -5.65 -23.87 47.74
C GLU A 120 -5.31 -25.15 48.53
N ASP A 121 -4.59 -26.09 47.92
CA ASP A 121 -4.18 -27.33 48.56
C ASP A 121 -2.86 -27.13 49.31
N ILE A 122 -2.90 -27.32 50.62
CA ILE A 122 -1.72 -27.15 51.49
C ILE A 122 -0.57 -28.10 51.14
N SER A 123 -0.86 -29.24 50.50
CA SER A 123 0.18 -30.17 50.08
C SER A 123 1.11 -29.60 49.01
N ASP A 124 0.71 -28.52 48.34
CA ASP A 124 1.53 -27.77 47.38
C ASP A 124 2.43 -26.71 48.04
N TYR A 125 2.46 -26.63 49.38
CA TYR A 125 3.34 -25.72 50.09
C TYR A 125 4.82 -26.10 49.90
N ASP A 126 5.57 -25.24 49.18
CA ASP A 126 7.01 -25.38 48.99
C ASP A 126 7.74 -24.11 49.43
N ARG A 127 8.38 -24.16 50.60
CA ARG A 127 9.17 -23.05 51.17
C ARG A 127 10.34 -22.61 50.29
N ASP A 128 10.97 -23.52 49.56
CA ASP A 128 12.18 -23.23 48.78
C ASP A 128 11.85 -22.65 47.40
N SER A 129 10.61 -22.80 46.94
CA SER A 129 10.11 -22.20 45.71
C SER A 129 9.94 -20.67 45.78
N PHE A 130 9.90 -20.10 46.99
CA PHE A 130 9.76 -18.66 47.20
C PHE A 130 11.06 -17.91 46.88
N LYS A 131 11.21 -17.46 45.62
CA LYS A 131 12.31 -16.58 45.19
C LYS A 131 12.11 -15.13 45.61
N GLY A 132 11.85 -14.90 46.90
CA GLY A 132 11.85 -13.55 47.47
C GLY A 132 13.27 -13.07 47.71
N ASP A 133 13.67 -11.94 47.11
CA ASP A 133 15.00 -11.33 47.34
C ASP A 133 15.10 -10.67 48.74
N SER A 134 14.00 -10.62 49.47
CA SER A 134 13.97 -10.25 50.87
C SER A 134 14.46 -11.45 51.70
N GLY A 135 15.70 -11.41 52.19
CA GLY A 135 16.26 -12.44 53.08
C GLY A 135 15.52 -12.67 54.42
N PHE A 136 14.30 -12.17 54.57
CA PHE A 136 13.41 -12.37 55.71
C PHE A 136 12.41 -13.51 55.42
N LEU A 137 12.71 -14.70 55.93
CA LEU A 137 11.84 -15.88 55.82
C LEU A 137 10.81 -15.90 56.95
N ILE A 138 9.68 -15.23 56.72
CA ILE A 138 8.57 -15.14 57.69
C ILE A 138 7.66 -16.38 57.74
N PHE A 139 7.83 -17.33 56.82
CA PHE A 139 7.03 -18.55 56.78
C PHE A 139 7.65 -19.68 57.63
N PRO A 140 6.84 -20.57 58.23
CA PRO A 140 7.32 -21.73 58.98
C PRO A 140 8.23 -22.63 58.13
N GLU A 141 9.14 -23.37 58.76
CA GLU A 141 9.97 -24.35 58.04
C GLU A 141 9.19 -25.61 57.66
N GLU A 142 8.33 -26.08 58.56
CA GLU A 142 7.43 -27.20 58.34
C GLU A 142 6.01 -26.78 58.70
N VAL A 143 5.05 -27.14 57.84
CA VAL A 143 3.63 -26.87 58.08
C VAL A 143 2.93 -28.20 58.33
N ARG A 144 2.22 -28.29 59.45
CA ARG A 144 1.40 -29.46 59.75
C ARG A 144 -0.02 -29.23 59.24
N GLU A 145 -0.49 -30.09 58.34
CA GLU A 145 -1.82 -29.99 57.71
C GLU A 145 -2.97 -29.91 58.71
N ASP A 146 -2.85 -30.56 59.89
CA ASP A 146 -3.87 -30.59 60.92
C ASP A 146 -4.14 -29.24 61.61
N ARG A 147 -3.29 -28.23 61.36
CA ARG A 147 -3.33 -26.91 61.99
C ARG A 147 -3.59 -25.77 61.02
N VAL A 148 -3.65 -26.06 59.73
CA VAL A 148 -3.88 -25.05 58.69
C VAL A 148 -5.37 -24.77 58.59
N THR A 149 -5.74 -23.53 58.80
CA THR A 149 -7.13 -23.08 58.66
C THR A 149 -7.42 -22.52 57.28
N GLU A 150 -6.43 -21.86 56.67
CA GLU A 150 -6.55 -21.26 55.35
C GLU A 150 -5.20 -21.25 54.65
N TYR A 151 -5.18 -21.64 53.39
CA TYR A 151 -4.00 -21.61 52.53
C TYR A 151 -4.41 -21.14 51.14
N TYR A 152 -3.67 -20.19 50.59
CA TYR A 152 -3.81 -19.73 49.22
C TYR A 152 -2.45 -19.36 48.67
N TYR A 153 -2.08 -19.98 47.56
CA TYR A 153 -0.89 -19.67 46.81
C TYR A 153 -1.26 -19.30 45.37
N SER A 154 -0.73 -18.16 44.91
CA SER A 154 -0.88 -17.68 43.55
C SER A 154 0.47 -17.24 43.02
N TYR A 155 0.85 -17.82 41.88
CA TYR A 155 2.06 -17.50 41.16
C TYR A 155 1.71 -17.07 39.75
N ARG A 156 2.33 -15.99 39.27
CA ARG A 156 2.18 -15.51 37.90
C ARG A 156 3.53 -15.11 37.34
N GLU A 157 3.97 -15.81 36.29
CA GLU A 157 5.09 -15.37 35.46
C GLU A 157 4.67 -14.19 34.59
N GLY A 158 4.91 -12.97 35.06
CA GLY A 158 4.71 -11.78 34.24
C GLY A 158 5.81 -11.62 33.18
N LEU A 159 5.52 -10.85 32.13
CA LEU A 159 6.50 -10.49 31.10
C LEU A 159 7.62 -9.57 31.59
N PHE A 160 7.42 -8.91 32.74
CA PHE A 160 8.34 -7.92 33.30
C PHE A 160 8.77 -8.27 34.72
N ASP A 161 7.84 -8.76 35.55
CA ASP A 161 8.09 -9.14 36.94
C ASP A 161 7.27 -10.39 37.30
N GLU A 162 7.81 -11.23 38.18
CA GLU A 162 7.09 -12.37 38.76
C GLU A 162 6.21 -11.88 39.93
N ASP A 163 4.91 -12.16 39.88
CA ASP A 163 3.98 -11.84 40.97
C ASP A 163 3.73 -13.11 41.79
N VAL A 164 4.08 -13.07 43.08
CA VAL A 164 3.81 -14.16 44.03
C VAL A 164 2.93 -13.63 45.17
N GLN A 165 1.82 -14.32 45.43
CA GLN A 165 0.96 -14.07 46.58
C GLN A 165 0.78 -15.37 47.36
N LEU A 166 1.11 -15.34 48.64
CA LEU A 166 0.92 -16.46 49.56
C LEU A 166 0.19 -15.97 50.80
N TYR A 167 -0.87 -16.69 51.17
CA TYR A 167 -1.55 -16.57 52.44
C TYR A 167 -1.51 -17.93 53.13
N LEU A 168 -1.05 -17.95 54.37
CA LEU A 168 -1.03 -19.13 55.21
C LEU A 168 -1.52 -18.72 56.61
N GLN A 169 -2.61 -19.34 57.05
CA GLN A 169 -3.14 -19.18 58.39
C GLN A 169 -3.06 -20.51 59.13
N CYS A 170 -2.36 -20.50 60.27
CA CYS A 170 -2.18 -21.65 61.13
C CYS A 170 -2.65 -21.35 62.55
N GLU A 171 -3.22 -22.35 63.21
CA GLU A 171 -3.47 -22.31 64.65
C GLU A 171 -2.29 -22.89 65.43
N TYR A 172 -1.84 -22.15 66.44
CA TYR A 172 -0.76 -22.58 67.33
C TYR A 172 -1.27 -22.76 68.75
N THR A 173 -0.69 -23.72 69.45
CA THR A 173 -0.75 -23.71 70.91
C THR A 173 0.11 -22.55 71.45
N PRO A 174 -0.18 -22.02 72.66
CA PRO A 174 0.58 -20.89 73.21
C PRO A 174 2.10 -21.14 73.33
N GLU A 175 2.51 -22.39 73.54
CA GLU A 175 3.91 -22.78 73.69
C GLU A 175 4.64 -22.76 72.33
N GLU A 176 4.03 -23.36 71.32
CA GLU A 176 4.55 -23.39 69.95
C GLU A 176 4.55 -22.01 69.29
N PHE A 177 3.54 -21.17 69.59
CA PHE A 177 3.50 -19.79 69.13
C PHE A 177 4.72 -19.00 69.64
N GLN A 178 5.09 -19.17 70.90
CA GLN A 178 6.30 -18.52 71.44
C GLN A 178 7.58 -19.06 70.82
N GLU A 179 7.63 -20.34 70.48
CA GLU A 179 8.77 -20.93 69.77
C GLU A 179 8.92 -20.37 68.36
N GLU A 180 7.80 -20.23 67.64
CA GLU A 180 7.77 -19.60 66.32
C GLU A 180 8.17 -18.12 66.37
N CYS A 181 7.71 -17.36 67.38
CA CYS A 181 8.18 -15.99 67.60
C CYS A 181 9.70 -15.93 67.80
N ARG A 182 10.27 -16.84 68.60
CA ARG A 182 11.73 -16.89 68.81
C ARG A 182 12.50 -17.23 67.53
N ARG A 183 11.94 -18.07 66.65
CA ARG A 183 12.53 -18.39 65.34
C ARG A 183 12.56 -17.16 64.44
N LEU A 184 11.46 -16.42 64.37
CA LEU A 184 11.33 -15.22 63.56
C LEU A 184 12.25 -14.08 64.04
N GLU A 185 12.50 -13.97 65.35
CA GLU A 185 13.45 -13.00 65.91
C GLU A 185 14.92 -13.28 65.52
N GLN A 186 15.22 -14.51 65.07
CA GLN A 186 16.57 -14.95 64.69
C GLN A 186 16.84 -14.89 63.18
N THR A 187 15.81 -14.62 62.36
CA THR A 187 15.85 -14.57 60.90
C THR A 187 16.05 -13.14 60.40
#